data_AF-A0A831LVW0-F1
#
_entry.id   AF-A0A831LVW0-F1
#
_cell.length_a   1.000
_cell.length_b   1.000
_cell.length_c   1.000
_cell.angle_alpha   90.00
_cell.angle_beta   90.00
_cell.angle_gamma   90.00
#
_symmetry.space_group_name_H-M   'P 1'
#
loop_
_entity.id
_entity.type
_entity.pdbx_description
1 polymer ?
#
loop_
_entity_poly.entity_id
_entity_poly.type
_entity_poly.pdbx_seq_one_letter_code
_entity_poly.pdbx_strand_id
1 'polypeptide(L)'
;MKIVGVGCGPGMITAAAAAAIAGAALIYGSDRAIDLARPYIREGTAVHEITDYKRLRSLPDDAVVLSTGDPMLAGLGYLGGEVV
;
A
#
# COMPACT_ATOMS: atom_id res chain seq x y z
N MET A 1 2.62 -7.45 -8.11
CA MET A 1 2.44 -6.28 -7.22
C MET A 1 1.33 -6.60 -6.21
N LYS A 2 1.37 -6.04 -5.00
CA LYS A 2 0.26 -6.10 -4.03
C LYS A 2 -0.37 -4.73 -3.81
N ILE A 3 -1.68 -4.69 -3.65
CA ILE A 3 -2.46 -3.48 -3.35
C ILE A 3 -3.09 -3.68 -1.98
N VAL A 4 -2.64 -2.91 -1.00
CA VAL A 4 -2.96 -3.14 0.41
C VAL A 4 -3.87 -2.03 0.93
N GLY A 5 -5.03 -2.42 1.44
CA GLY A 5 -5.95 -1.52 2.14
C GLY A 5 -5.42 -1.15 3.51
N VAL A 6 -5.26 0.15 3.79
CA VAL A 6 -4.82 0.64 5.11
C VAL A 6 -5.97 1.11 6.00
N GLY A 7 -7.21 0.95 5.54
CA GLY A 7 -8.40 1.46 6.23
C GLY A 7 -8.52 2.98 6.15
N CYS A 8 -9.61 3.53 6.69
CA CYS A 8 -9.87 4.97 6.65
C CYS A 8 -9.31 5.75 7.86
N GLY A 9 -8.64 5.08 8.80
CA GLY A 9 -8.17 5.64 10.07
C GLY A 9 -7.38 4.66 10.93
N PRO A 10 -6.82 5.14 12.06
CA PRO A 10 -5.94 4.34 12.92
C PRO A 10 -6.60 3.07 13.44
N GLY A 11 -5.83 1.99 13.56
CA GLY A 11 -6.29 0.72 14.13
C GLY A 11 -7.16 -0.14 13.21
N MET A 12 -7.38 0.26 11.96
CA MET A 12 -8.19 -0.50 10.99
C MET A 12 -7.37 -1.33 9.99
N ILE A 13 -6.06 -1.36 10.13
CA ILE A 13 -5.20 -2.25 9.34
C ILE A 13 -5.42 -3.69 9.81
N THR A 14 -5.70 -4.59 8.88
CA THR A 14 -5.87 -6.02 9.15
C THR A 14 -4.51 -6.69 9.40
N ALA A 15 -4.50 -7.85 10.07
CA ALA A 15 -3.27 -8.61 10.28
C ALA A 15 -2.60 -9.02 8.96
N ALA A 16 -3.38 -9.32 7.92
CA ALA A 16 -2.87 -9.66 6.59
C ALA A 16 -2.21 -8.45 5.91
N ALA A 17 -2.85 -7.28 5.97
CA ALA A 17 -2.29 -6.04 5.47
C ALA A 17 -0.99 -5.67 6.21
N ALA A 18 -0.98 -5.77 7.54
CA ALA A 18 0.21 -5.55 8.36
C ALA A 18 1.37 -6.47 7.97
N ALA A 19 1.10 -7.76 7.76
CA ALA A 19 2.12 -8.72 7.33
C ALA A 19 2.65 -8.43 5.91
N ALA A 20 1.77 -8.03 4.98
CA ALA A 20 2.17 -7.63 3.63
C ALA A 20 3.06 -6.38 3.64
N ILE A 21 2.71 -5.37 4.44
CA ILE A 21 3.49 -4.14 4.62
C ILE A 21 4.84 -4.45 5.26
N ALA A 22 4.85 -5.24 6.34
CA ALA A 22 6.10 -5.62 7.01
C ALA A 22 7.01 -6.44 6.09
N GLY A 23 6.46 -7.26 5.19
CA GLY A 23 7.24 -8.05 4.23
C GLY A 23 7.80 -7.24 3.05
N ALA A 24 7.36 -6.00 2.84
CA ALA A 24 7.73 -5.22 1.67
C ALA A 24 9.20 -4.74 1.70
N ALA A 25 9.80 -4.65 0.53
CA ALA A 25 11.07 -3.93 0.31
C ALA A 25 10.83 -2.54 -0.33
N LEU A 26 9.73 -2.38 -1.06
CA LEU A 26 9.34 -1.19 -1.79
C LEU A 26 7.85 -0.90 -1.59
N ILE A 27 7.55 0.30 -1.09
CA ILE A 27 6.18 0.74 -0.77
C ILE A 27 5.90 2.05 -1.50
N TYR A 28 4.72 2.12 -2.13
CA TYR A 28 4.13 3.35 -2.63
C TYR A 28 2.81 3.62 -1.94
N GLY A 29 2.50 4.86 -1.62
CA GLY A 29 1.19 5.24 -1.07
C GLY A 29 0.94 6.73 -1.18
N SER A 30 -0.30 7.16 -0.93
CA SER A 30 -0.53 8.57 -0.60
C SER A 30 0.09 8.88 0.77
N ASP A 31 0.40 10.15 1.04
CA ASP A 31 0.91 10.61 2.34
C ASP A 31 0.08 10.06 3.52
N ARG A 32 -1.25 10.22 3.45
CA ARG A 32 -2.18 9.66 4.45
C ARG A 32 -2.09 8.14 4.58
N ALA A 33 -1.96 7.41 3.47
CA ALA A 33 -1.91 5.96 3.52
C ALA A 33 -0.60 5.47 4.17
N ILE A 34 0.51 6.14 3.87
CA ILE A 34 1.82 5.89 4.47
C ILE A 34 1.77 6.15 5.97
N ASP A 35 1.17 7.26 6.40
CA ASP A 35 1.04 7.59 7.82
C ASP A 35 0.24 6.55 8.61
N LEU A 36 -0.86 6.05 8.04
CA LEU A 36 -1.65 4.98 8.65
C LEU A 36 -0.88 3.66 8.74
N ALA A 37 -0.05 3.36 7.74
CA ALA A 37 0.76 2.15 7.67
C ALA A 37 2.07 2.22 8.48
N ARG A 38 2.51 3.42 8.88
CA ARG A 38 3.82 3.69 9.48
C ARG A 38 4.26 2.69 10.57
N PRO A 39 3.39 2.27 11.52
CA PRO A 39 3.78 1.33 12.56
C PRO A 39 4.18 -0.06 12.05
N TYR A 40 3.80 -0.41 10.82
CA TYR A 40 4.02 -1.73 10.21
C TYR A 40 5.15 -1.71 9.16
N ILE A 41 5.65 -0.53 8.81
CA ILE A 41 6.75 -0.37 7.84
C ILE A 41 8.07 -0.64 8.57
N ARG A 42 8.86 -1.61 8.10
CA ARG A 42 10.18 -1.89 8.66
C ARG A 42 11.17 -0.77 8.35
N GLU A 43 12.09 -0.53 9.27
CA GLU A 43 13.23 0.35 9.04
C GLU A 43 14.03 -0.09 7.81
N GLY A 44 14.47 0.88 6.99
CA GLY A 44 15.20 0.63 5.75
C GLY A 44 14.33 0.26 4.53
N THR A 45 13.01 0.13 4.69
CA THR A 45 12.09 -0.05 3.55
C THR A 45 12.10 1.20 2.66
N ALA A 46 12.18 1.03 1.34
CA ALA A 46 12.04 2.14 0.40
C ALA A 46 10.56 2.57 0.33
N VAL A 47 10.24 3.78 0.76
CA VAL A 47 8.87 4.31 0.79
C VAL A 47 8.78 5.58 -0.06
N HIS A 48 7.79 5.62 -0.94
CA HIS A 48 7.60 6.74 -1.87
C HIS A 48 6.14 7.21 -1.87
N GLU A 49 5.95 8.52 -1.80
CA GLU A 49 4.64 9.12 -2.04
C GLU A 49 4.27 8.98 -3.53
N ILE A 50 3.02 8.62 -3.81
CA ILE A 50 2.49 8.55 -5.17
C ILE A 50 2.22 9.96 -5.69
N THR A 51 3.02 10.37 -6.68
CA THR A 51 2.85 11.64 -7.39
C THR A 51 2.26 11.46 -8.79
N ASP A 52 2.37 10.27 -9.37
CA ASP A 52 1.81 9.91 -10.68
C ASP A 52 1.19 8.51 -10.67
N TYR A 53 -0.13 8.45 -10.52
CA TYR A 53 -0.90 7.20 -10.49
C TYR A 53 -0.82 6.40 -11.79
N LYS A 54 -0.51 7.03 -12.94
CA LYS A 54 -0.43 6.31 -14.22
C LYS A 54 0.79 5.40 -14.28
N ARG A 55 1.86 5.73 -13.54
CA ARG A 55 3.12 4.95 -13.47
C ARG A 55 3.07 3.76 -12.53
N LEU A 56 2.00 3.60 -11.75
CA LEU A 56 1.89 2.46 -10.82
C LEU A 56 1.89 1.10 -11.55
N ARG A 57 1.42 1.06 -12.81
CA ARG A 57 1.44 -0.15 -13.63
C ARG A 57 2.84 -0.61 -14.06
N SER A 58 3.85 0.25 -13.97
CA SER A 58 5.24 -0.09 -14.29
C SER A 58 6.07 -0.44 -13.05
N LEU A 59 5.45 -0.50 -11.87
CA LEU A 59 6.13 -0.94 -10.66
C LEU A 59 6.48 -2.43 -10.75
N PRO A 60 7.56 -2.86 -10.09
CA PRO A 60 7.93 -4.27 -10.05
C PRO A 60 6.90 -5.10 -9.30
N ASP A 61 6.89 -6.41 -9.56
CA ASP A 61 5.88 -7.33 -9.03
C ASP A 61 5.91 -7.52 -7.51
N ASP A 62 7.02 -7.19 -6.87
CA ASP A 62 7.19 -7.26 -5.42
C ASP A 62 6.84 -5.94 -4.71
N ALA A 63 6.47 -4.88 -5.45
CA ALA A 63 6.03 -3.62 -4.87
C ALA A 63 4.70 -3.77 -4.13
N VAL A 64 4.60 -3.08 -2.99
CA VAL A 64 3.36 -2.88 -2.24
C VAL A 64 2.82 -1.47 -2.49
N VAL A 65 1.55 -1.37 -2.88
CA VAL A 65 0.86 -0.10 -3.10
C VAL A 65 -0.24 0.06 -2.06
N LEU A 66 -0.13 1.08 -1.21
CA LEU A 66 -1.08 1.39 -0.16
C LEU A 66 -2.27 2.17 -0.72
N SER A 67 -3.48 1.71 -0.41
CA SER A 67 -4.74 2.39 -0.72
C SER A 67 -5.45 2.75 0.58
N THR A 68 -5.81 4.02 0.76
CA THR A 68 -6.67 4.44 1.86
C THR A 68 -8.03 3.75 1.76
N GLY A 69 -8.57 3.28 2.88
CA GLY A 69 -9.83 2.55 2.91
C GLY A 69 -9.70 1.15 2.31
N ASP A 70 -10.61 0.82 1.40
CA ASP A 70 -10.67 -0.45 0.67
C ASP A 70 -10.18 -0.24 -0.77
N PRO A 71 -9.16 -0.98 -1.24
CA PRO A 71 -8.67 -0.90 -2.63
C PRO A 71 -9.72 -1.13 -3.72
N MET A 72 -10.81 -1.84 -3.41
CA MET A 72 -11.90 -2.16 -4.33
C MET A 72 -13.01 -1.11 -4.37
N LEU A 73 -13.05 -0.17 -3.42
CA LEU A 73 -14.05 0.89 -3.36
C LEU A 73 -13.46 2.23 -3.82
N ALA A 74 -13.57 2.52 -5.12
CA ALA A 74 -12.96 3.70 -5.75
C ALA A 74 -11.43 3.79 -5.58
N GLY A 75 -10.77 2.66 -5.32
CA GLY A 75 -9.33 2.55 -5.12
C GLY A 75 -8.57 2.08 -6.36
N LEU A 76 -7.47 1.34 -6.12
CA LEU A 76 -6.49 0.98 -7.14
C LEU A 76 -6.70 -0.42 -7.74
N GLY A 77 -7.84 -1.08 -7.50
CA GLY A 77 -8.11 -2.45 -7.98
C GLY A 77 -7.95 -2.67 -9.50
N TYR A 78 -7.99 -1.61 -10.31
CA TYR A 78 -7.72 -1.67 -11.76
C TYR A 78 -6.26 -1.99 -12.13
N LEU A 79 -5.33 -1.97 -11.17
CA LEU A 79 -3.91 -2.24 -11.39
C LEU A 79 -3.61 -3.74 -11.56
N GLY A 80 -4.58 -4.63 -11.29
CA GLY A 80 -4.44 -6.08 -11.53
C GLY A 80 -3.47 -6.80 -10.58
N GLY A 81 -3.03 -6.15 -9.50
CA GLY A 81 -2.25 -6.77 -8.44
C GLY A 81 -3.12 -7.58 -7.47
N GLU A 82 -2.48 -8.38 -6.62
CA GLU A 82 -3.16 -9.06 -5.50
C GLU A 82 -3.67 -8.01 -4.50
N VAL A 83 -4.95 -8.06 -4.15
CA VAL A 83 -5.57 -7.15 -3.18
C VAL A 83 -5.58 -7.78 -1.80
N VAL A 84 -5.08 -7.05 -0.79
CA VAL A 84 -4.95 -7.48 0.61
C VAL A 84 -5.58 -6.47 1.57
#